data_AF-A0A975EKF4-F1
#
_entry.id   AF-A0A975EKF4-F1
#
_cell.length_a   1.000
_cell.length_b   1.000
_cell.length_c   1.000
_cell.angle_alpha   90.00
_cell.angle_beta   90.00
_cell.angle_gamma   90.00
#
_symmetry.space_group_name_H-M   'P 1'
#
loop_
_entity.id
_entity.type
_entity.pdbx_description
1 polymer ?
#
loop_
_entity_poly.entity_id
_entity_poly.type
_entity_poly.pdbx_seq_one_letter_code
_entity_poly.pdbx_strand_id
1 'polypeptide(L)'
;MRITSDIEKPVLECLKRLQKKEKSRWAKIASLLLAEALSRESSRKPSEARLRWISAPMGAKVDLADKAALYREMETPWCPMRTSPQSCGCMG
;
A
#
# COMPACT_ATOMS: atom_id res chain seq x y z
N MET A 1 -6.80 -5.40 22.51
CA MET A 1 -6.22 -4.09 22.13
C MET A 1 -6.86 -3.00 22.98
N ARG A 2 -6.09 -2.15 23.67
CA ARG A 2 -6.60 -1.00 24.44
C ARG A 2 -6.29 0.26 23.64
N ILE A 3 -7.30 1.06 23.33
CA ILE A 3 -7.14 2.29 22.55
C ILE A 3 -7.49 3.46 23.46
N THR A 4 -6.54 4.35 23.69
CA THR A 4 -6.73 5.63 24.39
C THR A 4 -6.94 6.71 23.33
N SER A 5 -8.18 6.88 22.89
CA SER A 5 -8.53 7.95 21.96
C SER A 5 -9.03 9.15 22.74
N ASP A 6 -8.48 10.33 22.45
CA ASP A 6 -9.08 11.59 22.88
C ASP A 6 -10.35 11.81 22.05
N ILE A 7 -11.51 11.73 22.71
CA ILE A 7 -12.81 11.88 22.08
C ILE A 7 -13.45 13.12 22.66
N GLU A 8 -13.89 14.02 21.79
CA GLU A 8 -14.54 15.25 22.23
C GLU A 8 -15.78 14.95 23.10
N LYS A 9 -15.98 15.77 24.15
CA LYS A 9 -17.09 15.67 25.09
C LYS A 9 -18.47 15.44 24.45
N PRO A 10 -18.89 16.16 23.38
CA PRO A 10 -20.21 15.93 22.76
C PRO A 10 -20.35 14.52 22.17
N VAL A 11 -19.29 14.01 21.54
CA VAL A 11 -19.28 12.66 20.94
C VAL A 11 -19.33 11.59 22.04
N LEU A 12 -18.63 11.81 23.15
CA LEU A 12 -18.64 10.91 24.29
C LEU A 12 -20.03 10.79 24.93
N GLU A 13 -20.76 11.89 25.08
CA GLU A 13 -22.12 11.89 25.62
C GLU A 13 -23.11 11.15 24.72
N CYS A 14 -23.01 11.34 23.39
CA CYS A 14 -23.79 10.57 22.42
C CYS A 14 -23.49 9.07 22.50
N LEU A 15 -22.22 8.69 22.59
CA LEU A 15 -21.81 7.28 22.75
C LEU A 15 -22.35 6.65 24.04
N LYS A 16 -22.32 7.38 25.17
CA LYS A 16 -22.90 6.89 26.44
C LYS A 16 -24.41 6.65 26.35
N ARG A 17 -25.14 7.52 25.65
CA ARG A 17 -26.59 7.34 25.42
C ARG A 17 -26.87 6.09 24.60
N LEU A 18 -26.10 5.87 23.53
CA LEU A 18 -26.15 4.66 22.70
C LEU A 18 -25.82 3.40 23.51
N GLN A 19 -24.80 3.48 24.36
CA GLN A 19 -24.44 2.37 25.25
C GLN A 19 -25.58 1.94 26.16
N LYS A 20 -26.28 2.91 26.78
CA LYS A 20 -27.44 2.63 27.64
C LYS A 20 -28.59 1.97 26.86
N LYS A 21 -28.78 2.37 25.61
CA LYS A 21 -29.84 1.83 24.74
C LYS A 21 -29.57 0.39 24.31
N GLU A 22 -28.34 0.07 23.91
CA GLU A 22 -27.99 -1.24 23.36
C GLU A 22 -27.52 -2.27 24.41
N LYS A 23 -27.34 -1.87 25.67
CA LYS A 23 -26.77 -2.72 26.75
C LYS A 23 -25.45 -3.42 26.37
N SER A 24 -24.70 -2.81 25.46
CA SER A 24 -23.45 -3.35 24.94
C SER A 24 -22.23 -2.67 25.58
N ARG A 25 -21.05 -3.27 25.43
CA ARG A 25 -19.81 -2.63 25.88
C ARG A 25 -19.51 -1.43 24.98
N TRP A 26 -19.19 -0.29 25.59
CA TRP A 26 -18.83 0.96 24.91
C TRP A 26 -17.83 0.76 23.76
N ALA A 27 -16.77 -0.03 23.99
CA ALA A 27 -15.75 -0.32 22.98
C ALA A 27 -16.32 -1.02 21.74
N LYS A 28 -17.32 -1.92 21.90
CA LYS A 28 -17.94 -2.64 20.78
C LYS A 28 -18.74 -1.69 19.90
N ILE A 29 -19.50 -0.77 20.51
CA ILE A 29 -20.28 0.24 19.79
C ILE A 29 -19.33 1.21 19.06
N ALA A 30 -18.27 1.66 19.73
CA ALA A 30 -17.26 2.53 19.12
C ALA A 30 -16.58 1.86 17.91
N SER A 31 -16.20 0.59 18.03
CA SER A 31 -15.61 -0.17 16.92
C SER A 31 -16.57 -0.36 15.75
N LEU A 32 -17.85 -0.63 16.00
CA LEU A 32 -18.86 -0.77 14.95
C LEU A 32 -19.09 0.55 14.21
N LEU A 33 -19.28 1.65 14.94
CA LEU A 33 -19.47 2.97 14.35
C LEU A 33 -18.24 3.42 13.55
N LEU A 34 -17.04 3.14 14.06
CA LEU A 34 -15.79 3.45 13.36
C LEU A 34 -15.63 2.60 12.11
N ALA A 35 -15.92 1.29 12.19
CA ALA A 35 -15.87 0.41 11.03
C ALA A 35 -16.83 0.88 9.93
N GLU A 36 -18.06 1.25 10.30
CA GLU A 36 -19.04 1.76 9.35
C GLU A 36 -18.60 3.10 8.72
N ALA A 37 -18.07 4.03 9.52
CA ALA A 37 -17.53 5.29 9.01
C ALA A 37 -16.36 5.07 8.04
N LEU A 38 -15.43 4.17 8.38
CA LEU A 38 -14.30 3.82 7.51
C LEU A 38 -14.75 3.10 6.24
N SER A 39 -15.76 2.22 6.31
CA SER A 39 -16.33 1.60 5.12
C SER A 39 -17.00 2.62 4.21
N ARG A 40 -17.73 3.59 4.77
CA ARG A 40 -18.34 4.70 4.01
C ARG A 40 -17.28 5.59 3.35
N GLU A 41 -16.19 5.89 4.05
CA GLU A 41 -15.08 6.67 3.46
C GLU A 41 -14.33 5.87 2.40
N SER A 42 -14.07 4.58 2.62
CA SER A 42 -13.39 3.71 1.64
C SER A 42 -14.24 3.47 0.38
N SER A 43 -15.57 3.37 0.54
CA SER A 43 -16.52 3.23 -0.57
C SER A 43 -16.83 4.55 -1.27
N ARG A 44 -16.43 5.70 -0.69
CA ARG A 44 -16.40 6.99 -1.38
C ARG A 44 -15.36 6.86 -2.49
N LYS A 45 -15.85 6.47 -3.67
CA LYS A 45 -15.05 6.22 -4.88
C LYS A 45 -13.90 7.23 -4.92
N PRO A 46 -12.63 6.78 -4.80
CA PRO A 46 -11.51 7.63 -5.14
C PRO A 46 -11.83 8.21 -6.51
N SER A 47 -11.75 9.54 -6.65
CA SER A 47 -11.84 10.19 -7.96
C SER A 47 -11.06 9.32 -8.93
N GLU A 48 -11.77 8.76 -9.91
CA GLU A 48 -11.30 7.65 -10.74
C GLU A 48 -9.88 7.98 -11.21
N ALA A 49 -8.90 7.40 -10.51
CA ALA A 49 -7.52 7.72 -10.76
C ALA A 49 -7.23 7.08 -12.10
N ARG A 50 -7.38 7.87 -13.18
CA ARG A 50 -7.16 7.40 -14.53
C ARG A 50 -5.76 6.84 -14.54
N LEU A 51 -5.66 5.53 -14.69
CA LEU A 51 -4.40 4.84 -14.78
C LEU A 51 -3.68 5.43 -15.99
N ARG A 52 -2.66 6.25 -15.73
CA ARG A 52 -1.83 6.86 -16.78
C ARG A 52 -0.73 5.87 -17.11
N TRP A 53 -0.94 5.10 -18.16
CA TRP A 53 0.12 4.30 -18.77
C TRP A 53 1.22 5.24 -19.26
N ILE A 54 2.41 5.15 -18.67
CA ILE A 54 3.61 5.85 -19.14
C ILE A 54 4.42 4.82 -19.90
N SER A 55 4.44 4.93 -21.24
CA SER A 55 5.33 4.15 -22.10
C SER A 55 6.47 5.04 -22.59
N ALA A 56 7.68 4.49 -22.60
CA ALA A 56 8.85 5.13 -23.19
C ALA A 56 9.60 4.07 -24.03
N PRO A 57 10.09 4.42 -25.23
CA PRO A 57 10.90 3.50 -26.02
C PRO A 57 12.24 3.29 -25.32
N MET A 58 12.45 2.12 -24.72
CA MET A 58 13.66 1.83 -23.93
C MET A 58 14.85 1.34 -24.76
N GLY A 59 14.64 0.99 -26.04
CA GLY A 59 15.66 0.37 -26.90
C GLY A 59 16.09 -1.02 -26.39
N ALA A 60 16.40 -1.94 -27.29
CA ALA A 60 16.98 -3.22 -26.87
C ALA A 60 18.45 -2.99 -26.48
N LYS A 61 18.82 -3.37 -25.24
CA LYS A 61 20.22 -3.34 -24.77
C LYS A 61 21.01 -4.60 -25.12
N VAL A 62 20.32 -5.61 -25.66
CA VAL A 62 20.90 -6.87 -26.12
C VAL A 62 20.50 -7.06 -27.58
N ASP A 63 21.39 -7.66 -28.37
CA ASP A 63 21.04 -8.07 -29.72
C ASP A 63 20.05 -9.23 -29.65
N LEU A 64 18.85 -9.02 -30.19
CA LEU A 64 17.78 -10.02 -30.19
C LEU A 64 18.01 -11.11 -31.25
N ALA A 65 18.89 -10.87 -32.23
CA ALA A 65 19.28 -11.90 -33.19
C ALA A 65 20.26 -12.91 -32.58
N ASP A 66 20.97 -12.53 -31.52
CA ASP A 66 21.86 -13.42 -30.77
C ASP A 66 21.08 -14.11 -29.64
N LYS A 67 20.65 -15.33 -29.93
CA LYS A 67 19.97 -16.20 -28.96
C LYS A 67 20.80 -16.40 -27.69
N ALA A 68 22.10 -16.61 -27.79
CA ALA A 68 22.94 -16.89 -26.62
C ALA A 68 23.05 -15.64 -25.72
N ALA A 69 23.21 -14.46 -26.32
CA ALA A 69 23.22 -13.20 -25.59
C ALA A 69 21.89 -12.93 -24.86
N LEU A 70 20.75 -13.24 -25.50
CA LEU A 70 19.43 -13.08 -24.89
C LEU A 70 19.25 -13.97 -23.65
N TYR A 71 19.54 -15.27 -23.77
CA TYR A 71 19.37 -16.20 -22.64
C TYR A 71 20.29 -15.86 -21.48
N ARG A 72 21.52 -15.41 -21.76
CA ARG A 72 22.45 -14.96 -20.73
C ARG A 72 21.90 -13.79 -19.91
N GLU A 73 21.27 -12.81 -20.55
CA GLU A 73 20.69 -11.66 -19.84
C GLU A 73 19.43 -12.04 -19.05
N MET A 74 18.60 -12.95 -19.58
CA MET A 74 17.40 -13.43 -18.87
C MET A 74 17.73 -14.23 -17.61
N GLU A 75 18.80 -15.02 -17.64
CA GLU A 75 19.25 -15.84 -16.51
C GLU A 75 20.13 -15.07 -15.52
N THR A 76 20.59 -13.87 -15.90
CA THR A 76 21.37 -13.02 -15.01
C THR A 76 20.47 -12.45 -13.91
N PRO A 77 20.76 -12.71 -12.63
CA PRO A 77 20.00 -12.11 -11.54
C PRO A 77 20.11 -10.59 -11.63
N TRP A 78 18.98 -9.90 -11.55
CA TRP A 78 18.95 -8.45 -11.62
C TRP A 78 19.70 -7.85 -10.42
N CYS A 79 20.85 -7.24 -10.69
CA CYS A 79 21.61 -6.43 -9.73
C CYS A 79 21.46 -4.94 -10.09
N PRO A 80 20.82 -4.12 -9.25
CA PRO A 80 20.50 -2.73 -9.57
C PRO A 80 21.72 -1.79 -9.70
N MET A 81 22.95 -2.27 -9.41
CA MET A 81 24.20 -1.46 -9.45
C MET A 81 25.11 -1.74 -10.65
N ARG A 82 24.67 -2.49 -11.68
CA ARG A 82 25.51 -2.89 -12.83
C ARG A 82 25.93 -1.71 -13.74
N THR A 83 25.43 -0.50 -13.53
CA THR A 83 25.67 0.66 -14.40
C THR A 83 26.87 1.54 -14.04
N SER A 84 27.68 1.18 -13.03
CA SER A 84 28.94 1.87 -12.73
C SER A 84 30.15 0.96 -13.03
N PRO A 85 31.05 1.32 -13.98
CA PRO A 85 32.23 0.51 -14.31
C PRO A 85 33.30 0.45 -13.21
N GLN A 86 33.05 1.01 -12.03
CA GLN A 86 34.07 1.23 -11.01
C GLN A 86 33.55 0.88 -9.61
N SER A 87 33.34 -0.42 -9.34
CA SER A 87 33.52 -1.03 -8.00
C SER A 87 32.78 -2.37 -7.92
N CYS A 88 33.35 -3.43 -8.48
CA CYS A 88 33.06 -4.77 -7.97
C CYS A 88 34.39 -5.51 -7.81
N GLY A 89 35.07 -5.23 -6.70
CA GLY A 89 35.95 -6.21 -6.10
C GLY A 89 35.08 -7.22 -5.37
N CYS A 90 34.76 -8.34 -6.01
CA CYS A 90 34.27 -9.51 -5.32
C CYS A 90 35.50 -10.35 -4.95
N MET A 91 35.96 -10.19 -3.71
CA MET A 91 36.85 -11.14 -3.04
C MET A 91 35.95 -12.08 -2.21
N GLY A 92 36.14 -13.40 -2.36
CA GLY A 92 35.57 -14.44 -1.50
C GLY A 92 34.46 -15.26 -2.15
#